data_AF-A0A0J8S1H2-F1
#
_entry.id   AF-A0A0J8S1H2-F1
#
_cell.length_a   1.000
_cell.length_b   1.000
_cell.length_c   1.000
_cell.angle_alpha   90.00
_cell.angle_beta   90.00
_cell.angle_gamma   90.00
#
_symmetry.space_group_name_H-M   'P 1'
#
loop_
_entity.id
_entity.type
_entity.pdbx_description
1 polymer ?
#
loop_
_entity_poly.entity_id
_entity_poly.type
_entity_poly.pdbx_seq_one_letter_code
_entity_poly.pdbx_strand_id
1 'polypeptide(L)'
;MAVEWLSRRLDVGLFSLQIIDVILAWLVAEDDGAKARINSLLSEQDQDLSIIRATLEEQLSGLEGPEGEEEEKDMLTTLLEFI
;
A
#
# COMPACT_ATOMS: atom_id res chain seq x y z
N MET A 1 10.04 21.76 -6.38
CA MET A 1 8.87 21.59 -5.50
C MET A 1 8.37 20.14 -5.42
N ALA A 2 7.73 19.54 -6.42
CA ALA A 2 7.23 18.14 -6.31
C ALA A 2 8.36 17.10 -6.13
N VAL A 3 9.45 17.22 -6.90
CA VAL A 3 10.62 16.32 -6.81
C VAL A 3 11.35 16.45 -5.46
N GLU A 4 11.49 17.66 -4.92
CA GLU A 4 12.12 17.87 -3.61
C GLU A 4 11.29 17.29 -2.46
N TRP A 5 9.96 17.32 -2.60
CA TRP A 5 9.06 16.74 -1.62
C TRP A 5 9.05 15.20 -1.69
N LEU A 6 9.08 14.63 -2.89
CA LEU A 6 9.25 13.19 -3.08
C LEU A 6 10.60 12.72 -2.53
N SER A 7 11.70 13.42 -2.83
CA SER A 7 13.03 13.12 -2.28
C SER A 7 13.02 13.09 -0.76
N ARG A 8 12.36 14.06 -0.11
CA ARG A 8 12.21 14.07 1.36
C ARG A 8 11.44 12.87 1.89
N ARG A 9 10.38 12.43 1.19
CA ARG A 9 9.62 11.24 1.58
C ARG A 9 10.47 9.97 1.45
N LEU A 10 11.26 9.86 0.38
CA LEU A 10 12.20 8.77 0.19
C LEU A 10 13.28 8.74 1.29
N ASP A 11 13.84 9.90 1.64
CA ASP A 11 14.85 10.03 2.71
C ASP A 11 14.32 9.60 4.09
N VAL A 12 13.01 9.75 4.34
CA VAL A 12 12.36 9.30 5.59
C VAL A 12 11.79 7.88 5.51
N GLY A 13 12.09 7.13 4.44
CA GLY A 13 11.73 5.72 4.34
C GLY A 13 10.37 5.42 3.72
N LEU A 14 9.84 6.28 2.85
CA LEU A 14 8.57 6.06 2.13
C LEU A 14 8.50 4.67 1.49
N PHE A 15 9.59 4.21 0.87
CA PHE A 15 9.63 2.90 0.22
C PHE A 15 9.40 1.75 1.21
N SER A 16 9.95 1.85 2.42
CA SER A 16 9.73 0.85 3.47
C SER A 16 8.27 0.84 3.92
N LEU A 17 7.63 2.01 4.05
CA LEU A 17 6.21 2.11 4.38
C LEU A 17 5.33 1.50 3.28
N GLN A 18 5.63 1.81 2.02
CA GLN A 18 4.95 1.25 0.85
C GLN A 18 5.03 -0.28 0.81
N ILE A 19 6.19 -0.87 1.10
CA ILE A 19 6.35 -2.32 1.21
C ILE A 19 5.54 -2.91 2.37
N ILE A 20 5.54 -2.24 3.53
CA ILE A 20 4.75 -2.69 4.70
C ILE A 20 3.28 -2.74 4.32
N ASP A 21 2.76 -1.70 3.66
CA ASP A 21 1.36 -1.64 3.23
C ASP A 21 1.01 -2.75 2.22
N VAL A 22 1.94 -3.09 1.30
CA VAL A 22 1.78 -4.25 0.41
C VAL A 22 1.75 -5.57 1.18
N ILE A 23 2.64 -5.76 2.16
CA ILE A 23 2.65 -6.98 3.01
C ILE A 23 1.35 -7.09 3.81
N LEU A 24 0.88 -5.98 4.40
CA LEU A 24 -0.37 -5.95 5.14
C LEU A 24 -1.57 -6.28 4.26
N ALA A 25 -1.60 -5.77 3.02
CA ALA A 25 -2.64 -6.10 2.07
C ALA A 25 -2.65 -7.59 1.69
N TRP A 26 -1.49 -8.20 1.49
CA TRP A 26 -1.38 -9.66 1.30
C TRP A 26 -1.92 -10.44 2.50
N LEU A 27 -1.59 -10.02 3.73
CA LEU A 27 -2.10 -10.66 4.94
C LEU A 27 -3.63 -10.52 5.07
N VAL A 28 -4.18 -9.37 4.70
CA VAL A 28 -5.64 -9.13 4.67
C VAL A 28 -6.34 -10.00 3.63
N ALA A 29 -5.71 -10.22 2.47
CA ALA A 29 -6.26 -11.04 1.40
C ALA A 29 -6.21 -12.55 1.72
N GLU A 30 -5.17 -13.01 2.42
CA GLU A 30 -4.93 -14.43 2.68
C GLU A 30 -5.64 -14.96 3.94
N ASP A 31 -5.75 -14.16 5.00
CA ASP A 31 -6.21 -14.64 6.31
C ASP A 31 -7.16 -13.67 7.03
N ASP A 32 -8.39 -14.14 7.31
CA ASP A 32 -9.41 -13.37 8.03
C ASP A 32 -9.00 -13.02 9.47
N GLY A 33 -8.19 -13.86 10.11
CA GLY A 33 -7.66 -13.60 11.46
C GLY A 33 -6.66 -12.43 11.47
N ALA A 34 -5.77 -12.39 10.48
CA ALA A 34 -4.85 -11.30 10.23
C ALA A 34 -5.61 -10.03 9.88
N LYS A 35 -6.63 -10.10 9.00
CA LYS A 35 -7.51 -8.97 8.69
C LYS A 35 -8.18 -8.40 9.94
N ALA A 36 -8.73 -9.24 10.81
CA ALA A 36 -9.35 -8.80 12.06
C ALA A 36 -8.34 -8.13 13.00
N ARG A 37 -7.12 -8.71 13.12
CA ARG A 37 -6.07 -8.16 13.96
C ARG A 37 -5.57 -6.81 13.45
N ILE A 38 -5.35 -6.67 12.14
CA ILE A 38 -4.92 -5.43 11.50
C ILE A 38 -5.97 -4.34 11.71
N ASN A 39 -7.25 -4.62 11.42
CA ASN A 39 -8.34 -3.67 11.67
C ASN A 39 -8.41 -3.22 13.13
N SER A 40 -8.26 -4.15 14.08
CA SER A 40 -8.25 -3.81 15.51
C SER A 40 -7.10 -2.85 15.85
N LEU A 41 -5.89 -3.12 15.37
CA LEU A 41 -4.71 -2.27 15.67
C LEU A 41 -4.80 -0.89 15.00
N LEU A 42 -5.36 -0.81 13.79
CA LEU A 42 -5.60 0.46 13.11
C LEU A 42 -6.64 1.30 13.85
N SER A 43 -7.71 0.65 14.34
CA SER A 43 -8.77 1.34 15.08
C SER A 43 -8.30 1.93 16.41
N GLU A 44 -7.23 1.40 17.03
CA GLU A 44 -6.61 1.99 18.23
C GLU A 44 -6.03 3.40 17.96
N GLN A 45 -5.81 3.75 16.69
CA GLN A 45 -5.30 5.05 16.23
C GLN A 45 -6.34 5.82 15.40
N ASP A 46 -7.62 5.46 15.50
CA ASP A 46 -8.71 6.03 14.67
C ASP A 46 -8.47 5.88 13.16
N GLN A 47 -7.79 4.82 12.74
CA GLN A 47 -7.52 4.49 11.34
C GLN A 47 -8.23 3.19 10.92
N ASP A 48 -8.31 2.98 9.60
CA ASP A 48 -8.83 1.76 8.99
C ASP A 48 -8.02 1.40 7.74
N LEU A 49 -8.42 0.34 7.03
CA LEU A 49 -7.73 -0.16 5.83
C LEU A 49 -7.65 0.86 4.69
N SER A 50 -8.40 1.98 4.74
CA SER A 50 -8.30 3.06 3.74
C SER A 50 -6.91 3.68 3.66
N ILE A 51 -6.11 3.67 4.74
CA ILE A 51 -4.75 4.19 4.71
C ILE A 51 -3.84 3.30 3.84
N ILE A 52 -4.04 1.98 3.90
CA ILE A 52 -3.31 1.00 3.10
C ILE A 52 -3.77 1.13 1.65
N ARG A 53 -5.09 1.23 1.43
CA ARG A 53 -5.67 1.51 0.10
C ARG A 53 -5.03 2.73 -0.55
N ALA A 54 -4.93 3.84 0.17
CA ALA A 54 -4.35 5.08 -0.35
C ALA A 54 -2.89 4.89 -0.80
N THR A 55 -2.10 4.15 -0.01
CA THR A 55 -0.72 3.84 -0.38
C THR A 55 -0.63 2.96 -1.64
N LEU A 56 -1.49 1.95 -1.76
CA LEU A 56 -1.52 1.06 -2.94
C LEU A 56 -1.99 1.80 -4.20
N GLU A 57 -2.99 2.67 -4.09
CA GLU A 57 -3.46 3.52 -5.20
C GLU A 57 -2.39 4.52 -5.63
N GLU A 58 -1.64 5.12 -4.69
CA GLU A 58 -0.50 5.99 -4.99
C GLU A 58 0.58 5.21 -5.75
N GLN A 59 0.95 4.01 -5.29
CA GLN A 59 1.89 3.14 -6.00
C GLN A 59 1.42 2.80 -7.40
N LEU A 60 0.17 2.34 -7.55
CA LEU A 60 -0.42 1.99 -8.84
C LEU A 60 -0.43 3.17 -9.82
N SER A 61 -0.77 4.37 -9.34
CA SER A 61 -0.74 5.59 -10.14
C SER A 61 0.66 6.03 -10.55
N GLY A 62 1.68 5.65 -9.78
CA GLY A 62 3.09 5.93 -10.07
C GLY A 62 3.70 4.99 -11.13
N LEU A 63 3.05 3.86 -11.42
CA LEU A 63 3.44 2.92 -12.45
C LEU A 63 2.99 3.42 -13.83
N GLU A 64 3.62 4.49 -14.33
CA GLU A 64 3.43 5.01 -15.71
C GLU A 64 4.60 4.58 -16.62
N GLY A 65 4.85 3.28 -16.77
CA GLY A 65 5.88 2.71 -17.66
C GLY A 65 5.34 1.85 -18.81
N PRO A 66 5.96 1.84 -20.02
CA PRO A 66 5.42 1.13 -21.18
C PRO A 66 5.66 -0.38 -21.24
N GLU A 67 6.53 -0.99 -20.43
CA GLU A 67 6.77 -2.44 -20.45
C GLU A 67 7.57 -2.86 -19.20
N GLY A 68 7.11 -3.90 -18.48
CA GLY A 68 7.82 -4.49 -17.32
C GLY A 68 7.13 -4.35 -15.95
N GLU A 69 6.09 -3.53 -15.83
CA GLU A 69 5.35 -3.28 -14.58
C GLU A 69 3.92 -3.88 -14.58
N GLU A 70 3.57 -4.63 -15.63
CA GLU A 70 2.21 -5.18 -15.81
C GLU A 70 1.84 -6.17 -14.69
N GLU A 71 2.77 -7.06 -14.32
CA GLU A 71 2.59 -8.00 -13.21
C GLU A 71 2.39 -7.27 -11.87
N GLU A 72 3.11 -6.17 -11.65
CA GLU A 72 2.99 -5.36 -10.43
C GLU A 72 1.65 -4.61 -10.40
N LYS A 73 1.22 -4.06 -11.54
CA LYS A 73 -0.10 -3.41 -11.66
C LYS A 73 -1.24 -4.40 -11.39
N ASP A 74 -1.17 -5.59 -11.98
CA ASP A 74 -2.19 -6.62 -11.80
C ASP A 74 -2.24 -7.10 -10.34
N MET A 75 -1.07 -7.29 -9.71
CA MET A 75 -0.97 -7.62 -8.30
C MET A 75 -1.60 -6.54 -7.42
N LEU A 76 -1.22 -5.26 -7.59
CA LEU A 76 -1.74 -4.16 -6.79
C LEU A 76 -3.26 -3.98 -6.98
N THR A 77 -3.73 -4.14 -8.23
CA THR A 77 -5.16 -4.10 -8.55
C THR A 77 -5.92 -5.22 -7.83
N THR A 78 -5.37 -6.43 -7.82
CA THR A 78 -5.96 -7.57 -7.10
C THR A 78 -6.02 -7.30 -5.59
N LEU A 79 -4.93 -6.82 -4.98
CA LEU A 79 -4.89 -6.52 -3.54
C LEU A 79 -5.92 -5.44 -3.15
N LEU A 80 -6.16 -4.45 -4.01
CA LEU A 80 -7.16 -3.40 -3.80
C LEU A 80 -8.60 -3.92 -3.74
N GLU A 81 -8.89 -5.13 -4.22
CA GLU A 81 -10.21 -5.77 -4.07
C GLU A 81 -10.46 -6.31 -2.65
N PHE A 82 -9.40 -6.60 -1.88
CA PHE A 82 -9.50 -7.20 -0.54
C PHE A 82 -9.46 -6.19 0.61
N ILE A 83 -8.87 -5.03 0.36
CA ILE A 83 -8.71 -3.89 1.28
C ILE A 83 -9.99 -3.09 1.37
#